data_AF-A0A3A0ANI9-F1
#
_entry.id   AF-A0A3A0ANI9-F1
#
_cell.length_a   1.000
_cell.length_b   1.000
_cell.length_c   1.000
_cell.angle_alpha   90.00
_cell.angle_beta   90.00
_cell.angle_gamma   90.00
#
_symmetry.space_group_name_H-M   'P 1'
#
loop_
_entity.id
_entity.type
_entity.pdbx_description
1 polymer ?
#
loop_
_entity_poly.entity_id
_entity_poly.type
_entity_poly.pdbx_seq_one_letter_code
_entity_poly.pdbx_strand_id
1 'polypeptide(L)'
;MATMIKLHTLGIARTARIGIVATALAVTGAALPVSVGANGQILCFDRPATIIGTSGNDTLTGTQYVDVIVGLGGNDTIDGLADNDFICGGDGDDVIDGGPNNDTISGDTGNDLVYGGDARDVLLGGAGHDTIYGEDDDDFIAGWHGDDKLYGGAGGDEMYAGEGHDLLRGGSGDDALRGGWGSDILKGEGGNDLLRGDEGSDKLWDTQGLNVFDGGSGGDACNGLGVFCETTLVVEP
;
A
#
# COMPACT_ATOMS: atom_id res chain seq x y z
N MET A 1 44.87 -47.27 65.00
CA MET A 1 43.82 -46.25 65.11
C MET A 1 43.37 -45.88 63.71
N ALA A 2 42.19 -46.36 63.30
CA ALA A 2 41.55 -46.02 62.03
C ALA A 2 40.20 -45.40 62.38
N THR A 3 39.93 -44.20 61.89
CA THR A 3 38.63 -43.54 62.03
C THR A 3 37.94 -43.60 60.67
N MET A 4 37.03 -44.54 60.51
CA MET A 4 36.09 -44.60 59.38
C MET A 4 35.01 -43.54 59.58
N ILE A 5 34.74 -42.73 58.55
CA ILE A 5 33.48 -41.99 58.43
C ILE A 5 32.62 -42.76 57.42
N LYS A 6 31.41 -43.12 57.89
CA LYS A 6 30.41 -43.92 57.18
C LYS A 6 29.90 -43.22 55.92
N LEU A 7 29.92 -43.94 54.80
CA LEU A 7 29.19 -43.61 53.58
C LEU A 7 27.80 -44.26 53.69
N HIS A 8 26.73 -43.45 53.73
CA HIS A 8 25.36 -43.92 53.63
C HIS A 8 24.97 -44.02 52.15
N THR A 9 24.81 -45.26 51.66
CA THR A 9 24.13 -45.60 50.41
C THR A 9 22.65 -45.83 50.69
N LEU A 10 21.75 -45.33 49.82
CA LEU A 10 20.54 -46.05 49.36
C LEU A 10 19.79 -45.18 48.33
N GLY A 11 19.64 -45.68 47.10
CA GLY A 11 18.80 -45.02 46.10
C GLY A 11 18.97 -45.45 44.63
N ILE A 12 19.00 -46.76 44.36
CA ILE A 12 18.41 -47.45 43.19
C ILE A 12 18.50 -46.77 41.80
N ALA A 13 19.20 -47.44 40.89
CA ALA A 13 19.23 -47.21 39.45
C ALA A 13 17.84 -47.05 38.80
N ARG A 14 17.67 -46.00 37.99
CA ARG A 14 16.98 -46.08 36.69
C ARG A 14 17.64 -45.14 35.70
N THR A 15 18.20 -45.75 34.66
CA THR A 15 18.45 -45.14 33.36
C THR A 15 17.16 -44.47 32.89
N ALA A 16 17.09 -43.15 32.95
CA ALA A 16 16.22 -42.38 32.09
C ALA A 16 17.14 -41.63 31.14
N ARG A 17 17.52 -42.32 30.06
CA ARG A 17 17.73 -41.61 28.80
C ARG A 17 16.42 -40.92 28.50
N ILE A 18 16.25 -39.68 28.97
CA ILE A 18 15.33 -38.77 28.31
C ILE A 18 16.06 -38.41 27.03
N GLY A 19 15.92 -39.30 26.06
CA GLY A 19 16.07 -38.95 24.68
C GLY A 19 15.05 -37.85 24.43
N ILE A 20 15.48 -36.60 24.55
CA ILE A 20 15.04 -35.65 23.55
C ILE A 20 15.84 -36.06 22.33
N VAL A 21 15.29 -37.04 21.62
CA VAL A 21 15.37 -37.05 20.18
C VAL A 21 14.78 -35.69 19.84
N ALA A 22 15.64 -34.67 19.68
CA ALA A 22 15.30 -33.59 18.80
C ALA A 22 15.25 -34.28 17.45
N THR A 23 14.10 -34.91 17.18
CA THR A 23 13.59 -34.95 15.83
C THR A 23 13.59 -33.48 15.48
N ALA A 24 14.64 -33.04 14.78
CA ALA A 24 14.46 -32.06 13.75
C ALA A 24 13.26 -32.60 12.99
N LEU A 25 12.08 -32.08 13.31
CA LEU A 25 10.95 -32.18 12.43
C LEU A 25 11.45 -31.40 11.23
N ALA A 26 12.02 -32.12 10.28
CA ALA A 26 12.22 -31.62 8.95
C ALA A 26 10.80 -31.36 8.44
N VAL A 27 10.29 -30.17 8.73
CA VAL A 27 9.20 -29.61 7.96
C VAL A 27 9.82 -29.36 6.60
N THR A 28 9.63 -30.34 5.73
CA THR A 28 9.97 -30.24 4.32
C THR A 28 9.18 -29.05 3.76
N GLY A 29 9.88 -27.95 3.50
CA GLY A 29 9.33 -26.81 2.77
C GLY A 29 8.76 -25.67 3.61
N ALA A 30 9.56 -25.09 4.50
CA ALA A 30 9.64 -23.66 4.84
C ALA A 30 10.51 -23.55 6.10
N ALA A 31 11.64 -22.87 6.00
CA ALA A 31 12.49 -22.63 7.17
C ALA A 31 11.73 -21.71 8.15
N LEU A 32 11.35 -22.23 9.32
CA LEU A 32 10.84 -21.40 10.42
C LEU A 32 11.92 -20.35 10.79
N PRO A 33 11.58 -19.06 10.98
CA PRO A 33 12.54 -17.99 11.26
C PRO A 33 12.96 -17.97 12.73
N VAL A 34 13.25 -19.14 13.30
CA VAL A 34 13.66 -19.29 14.69
C VAL A 34 15.04 -19.92 14.70
N SER A 35 16.03 -19.15 15.13
CA SER A 35 17.34 -19.68 15.50
C SER A 35 17.51 -19.66 17.02
N VAL A 36 17.99 -20.76 17.58
CA VAL A 36 18.31 -20.86 19.00
C VAL A 36 19.79 -20.56 19.17
N GLY A 37 20.11 -19.44 19.82
CA GLY A 37 21.48 -19.08 20.15
C GLY A 37 22.11 -20.04 21.15
N ALA A 38 23.44 -20.05 21.22
CA ALA A 38 24.22 -20.96 22.08
C ALA A 38 23.90 -20.88 23.60
N ASN A 39 23.18 -19.83 24.01
CA ASN A 39 22.75 -19.58 25.40
C ASN A 39 21.25 -19.83 25.63
N GLY A 40 20.54 -20.41 24.66
CA GLY A 40 19.09 -20.61 24.73
C GLY A 40 18.26 -19.36 24.44
N GLN A 41 18.88 -18.28 23.95
CA GLN A 41 18.17 -17.11 23.45
C GLN A 41 17.49 -17.47 22.13
N ILE A 42 16.18 -17.25 22.04
CA ILE A 42 15.47 -17.23 20.77
C ILE A 42 15.84 -15.91 20.09
N LEU A 43 16.58 -15.99 18.99
CA LEU A 43 16.80 -14.85 18.11
C LEU A 43 15.71 -14.91 17.04
N CYS A 44 14.68 -14.09 17.22
CA CYS A 44 13.70 -13.82 16.17
C CYS A 44 14.44 -13.01 15.09
N PHE A 45 14.70 -13.61 13.92
CA PHE A 45 15.24 -12.87 12.78
C PHE A 45 14.07 -12.24 12.02
N ASP A 46 13.98 -10.91 12.06
CA ASP A 46 14.13 -9.98 10.92
C ASP A 46 14.12 -10.64 9.54
N ARG A 47 12.96 -11.17 9.18
CA ARG A 47 12.52 -11.28 7.79
C ARG A 47 11.34 -10.34 7.67
N PRO A 48 10.95 -9.94 6.45
CA PRO A 48 9.69 -9.25 6.34
C PRO A 48 8.59 -10.03 7.03
N ALA A 49 7.89 -9.41 7.98
CA ALA A 49 6.84 -10.10 8.69
C ALA A 49 5.70 -10.30 7.69
N THR A 50 5.34 -11.56 7.46
CA THR A 50 4.13 -11.85 6.70
C THR A 50 2.97 -11.88 7.68
N ILE A 51 2.09 -10.90 7.57
CA ILE A 51 0.87 -10.76 8.35
C ILE A 51 -0.29 -11.08 7.43
N ILE A 52 -1.13 -12.03 7.83
CA ILE A 52 -2.26 -12.49 7.01
C ILE A 52 -3.50 -12.45 7.89
N GLY A 53 -4.51 -11.71 7.44
CA GLY A 53 -5.84 -11.67 8.00
C GLY A 53 -6.64 -12.93 7.71
N THR A 54 -7.95 -12.78 7.74
CA THR A 54 -8.96 -13.80 7.61
C THR A 54 -10.00 -13.35 6.58
N SER A 55 -11.12 -14.06 6.45
CA SER A 55 -12.20 -13.65 5.55
C SER A 55 -13.23 -12.73 6.25
N GLY A 56 -12.87 -12.09 7.35
CA GLY A 56 -13.72 -11.15 8.04
C GLY A 56 -12.88 -10.00 8.57
N ASN A 57 -13.55 -8.95 9.03
CA ASN A 57 -12.91 -7.69 9.41
C ASN A 57 -11.81 -7.87 10.46
N ASP A 58 -10.58 -7.60 10.05
CA ASP A 58 -9.37 -7.71 10.84
C ASP A 58 -8.79 -6.32 11.18
N THR A 59 -7.93 -6.30 12.19
CA THR A 59 -7.06 -5.16 12.49
C THR A 59 -5.64 -5.66 12.44
N LEU A 60 -4.91 -5.26 11.42
CA LEU A 60 -3.56 -5.70 11.13
C LEU A 60 -2.61 -4.53 11.37
N THR A 61 -1.51 -4.81 12.04
CA THR A 61 -0.47 -3.81 12.30
C THR A 61 0.87 -4.45 12.00
N GLY A 62 1.64 -3.80 11.14
CA GLY A 62 3.01 -4.14 10.81
C GLY A 62 3.96 -3.97 11.98
N THR A 63 5.21 -3.85 11.63
CA THR A 63 6.36 -3.71 12.50
C THR A 63 7.16 -2.50 12.05
N GLN A 64 8.27 -2.21 12.71
CA GLN A 64 9.15 -1.11 12.29
C GLN A 64 10.06 -1.47 11.10
N TYR A 65 9.76 -2.57 10.42
CA TYR A 65 10.58 -3.18 9.38
C TYR A 65 9.69 -3.55 8.21
N VAL A 66 10.29 -3.63 7.02
CA VAL A 66 9.62 -4.08 5.79
C VAL A 66 8.72 -5.27 6.04
N ASP A 67 7.43 -5.16 5.75
CA ASP A 67 6.41 -6.17 5.97
C ASP A 67 5.68 -6.57 4.70
N VAL A 68 4.98 -7.70 4.79
CA VAL A 68 4.01 -8.13 3.79
C VAL A 68 2.69 -8.37 4.51
N ILE A 69 1.72 -7.50 4.28
CA ILE A 69 0.41 -7.55 4.94
C ILE A 69 -0.67 -7.89 3.92
N VAL A 70 -1.52 -8.88 4.23
CA VAL A 70 -2.62 -9.32 3.36
C VAL A 70 -3.90 -9.44 4.20
N GLY A 71 -4.89 -8.58 3.95
CA GLY A 71 -6.19 -8.60 4.65
C GLY A 71 -7.04 -9.82 4.30
N LEU A 72 -7.08 -10.17 3.00
CA LEU A 72 -7.89 -11.22 2.37
C LEU A 72 -9.33 -10.80 2.14
N GLY A 73 -10.18 -10.74 3.15
CA GLY A 73 -11.51 -10.19 2.93
C GLY A 73 -12.27 -9.88 4.19
N GLY A 74 -13.38 -9.16 4.05
CA GLY A 74 -13.91 -8.36 5.14
C GLY A 74 -13.40 -6.93 5.02
N ASN A 75 -13.94 -6.04 5.85
CA ASN A 75 -13.52 -4.64 5.87
C ASN A 75 -12.44 -4.48 6.93
N ASP A 76 -11.19 -4.40 6.50
CA ASP A 76 -10.01 -4.46 7.33
C ASP A 76 -9.50 -3.06 7.69
N THR A 77 -8.73 -3.00 8.77
CA THR A 77 -7.94 -1.82 9.13
C THR A 77 -6.48 -2.23 9.20
N ILE A 78 -5.65 -1.65 8.35
CA ILE A 78 -4.25 -2.02 8.16
C ILE A 78 -3.36 -0.81 8.39
N ASP A 79 -2.31 -0.99 9.19
CA ASP A 79 -1.28 0.01 9.52
C ASP A 79 0.10 -0.63 9.26
N GLY A 80 0.82 -0.17 8.23
CA GLY A 80 2.14 -0.68 7.83
C GLY A 80 3.24 -0.33 8.83
N LEU A 81 3.15 0.87 9.40
CA LEU A 81 4.13 1.50 10.28
C LEU A 81 5.36 2.05 9.56
N ALA A 82 6.51 1.37 9.57
CA ALA A 82 7.75 2.00 9.09
C ALA A 82 8.59 1.02 8.31
N ASP A 83 9.52 1.57 7.51
CA ASP A 83 10.19 0.89 6.40
C ASP A 83 9.22 0.59 5.25
N ASN A 84 9.75 0.08 4.15
CA ASN A 84 9.04 -0.08 2.88
C ASN A 84 8.17 -1.35 2.86
N ASP A 85 6.86 -1.21 2.93
CA ASP A 85 5.91 -2.31 3.08
C ASP A 85 5.23 -2.72 1.77
N PHE A 86 4.73 -3.95 1.76
CA PHE A 86 3.81 -4.45 0.74
C PHE A 86 2.47 -4.79 1.37
N ILE A 87 1.42 -4.08 1.00
CA ILE A 87 0.09 -4.20 1.62
C ILE A 87 -0.96 -4.53 0.56
N CYS A 88 -1.80 -5.53 0.84
CA CYS A 88 -3.00 -5.83 0.06
C CYS A 88 -4.21 -5.87 1.01
N GLY A 89 -5.22 -5.04 0.76
CA GLY A 89 -6.50 -5.04 1.47
C GLY A 89 -7.26 -6.34 1.23
N GLY A 90 -7.71 -6.53 -0.02
CA GLY A 90 -8.37 -7.76 -0.46
C GLY A 90 -9.83 -7.50 -0.83
N ASP A 91 -10.73 -8.37 -0.39
CA ASP A 91 -12.17 -8.21 -0.65
C ASP A 91 -12.86 -7.44 0.50
N GLY A 92 -13.27 -6.20 0.31
CA GLY A 92 -14.05 -5.44 1.30
C GLY A 92 -13.73 -3.96 1.25
N ASP A 93 -14.47 -3.14 2.00
CA ASP A 93 -14.13 -1.72 2.09
C ASP A 93 -13.05 -1.54 3.18
N ASP A 94 -11.79 -1.42 2.77
CA ASP A 94 -10.63 -1.41 3.65
C ASP A 94 -10.16 0.00 4.02
N VAL A 95 -9.49 0.11 5.16
CA VAL A 95 -8.75 1.32 5.57
C VAL A 95 -7.29 0.95 5.73
N ILE A 96 -6.43 1.55 4.90
CA ILE A 96 -5.01 1.22 4.82
C ILE A 96 -4.17 2.48 5.01
N ASP A 97 -3.21 2.41 5.93
CA ASP A 97 -2.18 3.42 6.18
C ASP A 97 -0.81 2.75 5.95
N GLY A 98 -0.05 3.19 4.95
CA GLY A 98 1.31 2.70 4.67
C GLY A 98 2.27 3.10 5.79
N GLY A 99 2.27 4.40 6.08
CA GLY A 99 3.12 5.03 7.08
C GLY A 99 4.28 5.77 6.43
N PRO A 100 5.34 6.08 7.16
CA PRO A 100 6.58 6.57 6.55
C PRO A 100 7.27 5.52 5.70
N ASN A 101 8.01 6.01 4.70
CA ASN A 101 8.85 5.25 3.77
C ASN A 101 8.07 4.73 2.57
N ASN A 102 8.81 4.12 1.63
CA ASN A 102 8.27 3.86 0.31
C ASN A 102 7.47 2.56 0.30
N ASP A 103 6.15 2.69 0.25
CA ASP A 103 5.22 1.57 0.35
C ASP A 103 4.64 1.18 -1.01
N THR A 104 4.14 -0.05 -1.08
CA THR A 104 3.36 -0.55 -2.21
C THR A 104 2.05 -1.12 -1.69
N ILE A 105 0.95 -0.45 -2.03
CA ILE A 105 -0.37 -0.70 -1.47
C ILE A 105 -1.38 -1.01 -2.58
N SER A 106 -2.20 -2.05 -2.37
CA SER A 106 -3.37 -2.39 -3.20
C SER A 106 -4.61 -2.48 -2.32
N GLY A 107 -5.67 -1.74 -2.63
CA GLY A 107 -7.00 -1.92 -2.01
C GLY A 107 -7.68 -3.22 -2.46
N ASP A 108 -7.44 -3.59 -3.73
CA ASP A 108 -8.01 -4.75 -4.43
C ASP A 108 -9.50 -4.57 -4.79
N THR A 109 -10.46 -5.03 -4.00
CA THR A 109 -11.88 -4.88 -4.35
C THR A 109 -12.69 -4.35 -3.18
N GLY A 110 -13.56 -3.38 -3.44
CA GLY A 110 -14.29 -2.65 -2.41
C GLY A 110 -14.11 -1.16 -2.58
N ASN A 111 -14.68 -0.36 -1.69
CA ASN A 111 -14.46 1.08 -1.69
C ASN A 111 -13.43 1.41 -0.62
N ASP A 112 -12.18 1.50 -1.03
CA ASP A 112 -11.06 1.54 -0.11
C ASP A 112 -10.66 2.97 0.25
N LEU A 113 -10.10 3.11 1.45
CA LEU A 113 -9.47 4.34 1.92
C LEU A 113 -7.99 4.07 2.14
N VAL A 114 -7.14 4.63 1.28
CA VAL A 114 -5.69 4.40 1.29
C VAL A 114 -4.95 5.71 1.56
N TYR A 115 -4.00 5.64 2.50
CA TYR A 115 -3.01 6.67 2.79
C TYR A 115 -1.62 6.08 2.49
N GLY A 116 -0.84 6.74 1.62
CA GLY A 116 0.56 6.40 1.35
C GLY A 116 1.43 6.77 2.54
N GLY A 117 1.54 8.07 2.79
CA GLY A 117 2.22 8.62 3.96
C GLY A 117 3.40 9.49 3.55
N ASP A 118 4.53 9.34 4.22
CA ASP A 118 5.73 10.08 3.83
C ASP A 118 6.53 9.24 2.80
N ALA A 119 7.15 9.89 1.82
CA ALA A 119 8.05 9.31 0.82
C ALA A 119 7.32 8.87 -0.45
N ARG A 120 8.00 8.09 -1.31
CA ARG A 120 7.48 7.81 -2.65
C ARG A 120 6.78 6.46 -2.68
N ASP A 121 5.47 6.50 -2.82
CA ASP A 121 4.62 5.33 -2.72
C ASP A 121 4.05 4.88 -4.07
N VAL A 122 3.58 3.63 -4.07
CA VAL A 122 2.81 3.05 -5.18
C VAL A 122 1.47 2.61 -4.63
N LEU A 123 0.41 3.34 -4.99
CA LEU A 123 -0.93 3.19 -4.45
C LEU A 123 -1.90 2.76 -5.55
N LEU A 124 -2.53 1.61 -5.37
CA LEU A 124 -3.52 1.05 -6.31
C LEU A 124 -4.86 0.88 -5.58
N GLY A 125 -5.92 1.51 -6.08
CA GLY A 125 -7.28 1.36 -5.55
C GLY A 125 -7.82 -0.02 -5.88
N GLY A 126 -8.07 -0.26 -7.16
CA GLY A 126 -8.51 -1.55 -7.66
C GLY A 126 -9.94 -1.44 -8.18
N ALA A 127 -10.86 -2.25 -7.66
CA ALA A 127 -12.24 -2.24 -8.09
C ALA A 127 -13.18 -1.69 -7.02
N GLY A 128 -13.77 -0.53 -7.28
CA GLY A 128 -14.80 0.10 -6.46
C GLY A 128 -14.63 1.62 -6.47
N HIS A 129 -15.19 2.31 -5.49
CA HIS A 129 -15.10 3.77 -5.42
C HIS A 129 -14.08 4.18 -4.38
N ASP A 130 -12.83 4.24 -4.79
CA ASP A 130 -11.71 4.37 -3.87
C ASP A 130 -11.42 5.83 -3.52
N THR A 131 -10.78 6.03 -2.37
CA THR A 131 -10.25 7.31 -1.94
C THR A 131 -8.80 7.12 -1.54
N ILE A 132 -7.88 7.69 -2.32
CA ILE A 132 -6.44 7.49 -2.17
C ILE A 132 -5.74 8.82 -1.95
N TYR A 133 -4.91 8.90 -0.91
CA TYR A 133 -4.04 10.02 -0.59
C TYR A 133 -2.58 9.56 -0.70
N GLY A 134 -1.78 10.20 -1.57
CA GLY A 134 -0.33 10.03 -1.62
C GLY A 134 0.35 10.62 -0.39
N GLU A 135 -0.01 11.88 -0.10
CA GLU A 135 0.52 12.71 0.99
C GLU A 135 1.84 13.43 0.65
N ASP A 136 2.98 13.05 1.20
CA ASP A 136 4.25 13.81 1.04
C ASP A 136 5.24 13.05 0.13
N ASP A 137 5.98 13.78 -0.71
CA ASP A 137 6.89 13.32 -1.77
C ASP A 137 6.19 12.80 -3.06
N ASP A 138 6.99 12.29 -4.03
CA ASP A 138 6.53 11.98 -5.39
C ASP A 138 5.87 10.58 -5.48
N ASP A 139 4.56 10.52 -5.67
CA ASP A 139 3.79 9.27 -5.64
C ASP A 139 3.35 8.75 -7.01
N PHE A 140 3.10 7.44 -7.07
CA PHE A 140 2.33 6.82 -8.15
C PHE A 140 0.97 6.36 -7.63
N ILE A 141 -0.12 6.88 -8.21
CA ILE A 141 -1.49 6.59 -7.76
C ILE A 141 -2.33 6.09 -8.95
N ALA A 142 -2.97 4.93 -8.80
CA ALA A 142 -3.91 4.41 -9.79
C ALA A 142 -5.24 3.96 -9.17
N GLY A 143 -6.37 4.54 -9.62
CA GLY A 143 -7.72 4.19 -9.14
C GLY A 143 -8.23 2.86 -9.72
N TRP A 144 -8.05 2.69 -11.03
CA TRP A 144 -8.48 1.55 -11.86
C TRP A 144 -9.97 1.52 -12.24
N HIS A 145 -10.86 0.98 -11.42
CA HIS A 145 -12.26 0.76 -11.80
C HIS A 145 -13.20 1.37 -10.77
N GLY A 146 -14.07 2.27 -11.23
CA GLY A 146 -15.11 2.92 -10.45
C GLY A 146 -14.84 4.42 -10.32
N ASP A 147 -15.81 5.16 -9.78
CA ASP A 147 -15.70 6.60 -9.56
C ASP A 147 -14.77 6.90 -8.36
N ASP A 148 -13.52 7.21 -8.63
CA ASP A 148 -12.45 7.33 -7.65
C ASP A 148 -12.16 8.77 -7.22
N LYS A 149 -11.56 8.93 -6.04
CA LYS A 149 -10.98 10.20 -5.58
C LYS A 149 -9.50 10.02 -5.27
N LEU A 150 -8.67 10.63 -6.10
CA LEU A 150 -7.22 10.56 -5.98
C LEU A 150 -6.67 11.92 -5.59
N TYR A 151 -5.81 11.94 -4.57
CA TYR A 151 -5.13 13.13 -4.08
C TYR A 151 -3.62 12.83 -4.03
N GLY A 152 -2.81 13.53 -4.83
CA GLY A 152 -1.36 13.39 -4.83
C GLY A 152 -0.78 13.92 -3.52
N GLY A 153 -0.84 15.24 -3.32
CA GLY A 153 -0.42 15.88 -2.09
C GLY A 153 0.72 16.83 -2.36
N ALA A 154 1.89 16.59 -1.78
CA ALA A 154 3.07 17.42 -1.94
C ALA A 154 4.18 16.64 -2.64
N GLY A 155 4.42 16.85 -3.91
CA GLY A 155 5.37 16.08 -4.69
C GLY A 155 5.15 16.30 -6.17
N GLY A 156 5.96 15.69 -7.02
CA GLY A 156 5.61 15.54 -8.43
C GLY A 156 4.93 14.20 -8.65
N ASP A 157 3.60 14.19 -8.63
CA ASP A 157 2.83 12.94 -8.58
C ASP A 157 2.44 12.43 -9.97
N GLU A 158 2.41 11.11 -10.16
CA GLU A 158 1.86 10.45 -11.36
C GLU A 158 0.54 9.75 -11.01
N MET A 159 -0.57 10.24 -11.56
CA MET A 159 -1.91 9.82 -11.20
C MET A 159 -2.71 9.32 -12.41
N TYR A 160 -3.31 8.14 -12.31
CA TYR A 160 -4.19 7.56 -13.32
C TYR A 160 -5.51 7.07 -12.71
N ALA A 161 -6.64 7.71 -13.03
CA ALA A 161 -7.89 7.33 -12.39
C ALA A 161 -8.50 6.05 -12.98
N GLY A 162 -8.64 5.93 -14.30
CA GLY A 162 -9.01 4.66 -14.92
C GLY A 162 -10.41 4.70 -15.53
N GLU A 163 -11.26 3.73 -15.20
CA GLU A 163 -12.66 3.71 -15.64
C GLU A 163 -13.54 4.32 -14.56
N GLY A 164 -14.35 5.34 -14.86
CA GLY A 164 -15.21 5.94 -13.84
C GLY A 164 -15.43 7.42 -14.05
N HIS A 165 -16.20 8.06 -13.17
CA HIS A 165 -16.29 9.52 -13.11
C HIS A 165 -15.42 10.05 -11.97
N ASP A 166 -14.19 10.39 -12.30
CA ASP A 166 -13.15 10.50 -11.29
C ASP A 166 -12.84 11.93 -10.85
N LEU A 167 -12.26 12.06 -9.67
CA LEU A 167 -11.69 13.30 -9.16
C LEU A 167 -10.21 13.13 -8.88
N LEU A 168 -9.37 13.86 -9.60
CA LEU A 168 -7.93 13.93 -9.35
C LEU A 168 -7.54 15.33 -8.87
N ARG A 169 -6.70 15.37 -7.85
CA ARG A 169 -6.05 16.58 -7.33
C ARG A 169 -4.56 16.31 -7.17
N GLY A 170 -3.72 16.97 -7.97
CA GLY A 170 -2.27 16.84 -7.91
C GLY A 170 -1.75 17.40 -6.58
N GLY A 171 -1.96 18.70 -6.36
CA GLY A 171 -1.66 19.34 -5.09
C GLY A 171 -0.54 20.35 -5.26
N SER A 172 0.60 20.17 -4.61
CA SER A 172 1.76 21.04 -4.82
C SER A 172 2.91 20.26 -5.41
N GLY A 173 3.61 20.88 -6.37
CA GLY A 173 4.66 20.22 -7.15
C GLY A 173 4.20 20.04 -8.59
N ASP A 174 5.07 19.47 -9.43
CA ASP A 174 4.84 19.36 -10.87
C ASP A 174 4.20 17.98 -11.17
N ASP A 175 2.89 17.95 -11.36
CA ASP A 175 2.09 16.72 -11.37
C ASP A 175 1.71 16.24 -12.79
N ALA A 176 1.48 14.94 -12.95
CA ALA A 176 0.96 14.32 -14.16
C ALA A 176 -0.35 13.58 -13.85
N LEU A 177 -1.47 14.14 -14.31
CA LEU A 177 -2.82 13.64 -14.05
C LEU A 177 -3.46 13.09 -15.33
N ARG A 178 -4.01 11.89 -15.25
CA ARG A 178 -4.71 11.21 -16.34
C ARG A 178 -6.06 10.68 -15.89
N GLY A 179 -7.15 11.22 -16.46
CA GLY A 179 -8.54 10.85 -16.14
C GLY A 179 -8.86 9.43 -16.58
N GLY A 180 -8.75 9.17 -17.88
CA GLY A 180 -9.03 7.86 -18.44
C GLY A 180 -10.40 7.84 -19.08
N TRP A 181 -11.24 6.88 -18.72
CA TRP A 181 -12.57 6.72 -19.30
C TRP A 181 -13.62 7.29 -18.37
N GLY A 182 -14.37 8.29 -18.83
CA GLY A 182 -15.58 8.72 -18.16
C GLY A 182 -15.83 10.21 -18.28
N SER A 183 -15.91 10.93 -17.18
CA SER A 183 -16.17 12.38 -17.21
C SER A 183 -15.61 12.97 -15.95
N ASP A 184 -14.35 13.35 -16.05
CA ASP A 184 -13.49 13.46 -14.90
C ASP A 184 -13.27 14.91 -14.52
N ILE A 185 -12.80 15.11 -13.30
CA ILE A 185 -12.41 16.41 -12.77
C ILE A 185 -10.94 16.32 -12.39
N LEU A 186 -10.08 16.98 -13.16
CA LEU A 186 -8.64 17.04 -12.93
C LEU A 186 -8.27 18.43 -12.45
N LYS A 187 -7.52 18.48 -11.34
CA LYS A 187 -6.99 19.72 -10.77
C LYS A 187 -5.50 19.58 -10.48
N GLY A 188 -4.66 20.29 -11.23
CA GLY A 188 -3.21 20.31 -10.96
C GLY A 188 -2.88 21.04 -9.67
N GLU A 189 -3.50 22.22 -9.50
CA GLU A 189 -3.37 23.13 -8.36
C GLU A 189 -2.05 23.91 -8.29
N GLY A 190 -0.90 23.26 -8.12
CA GLY A 190 0.26 23.89 -7.54
C GLY A 190 1.60 23.53 -8.14
N GLY A 191 1.78 23.59 -9.45
CA GLY A 191 3.11 23.52 -10.06
C GLY A 191 3.01 23.72 -11.56
N ASN A 192 3.86 23.06 -12.32
CA ASN A 192 3.76 22.98 -13.76
C ASN A 192 3.22 21.61 -14.15
N ASP A 193 1.91 21.54 -14.35
CA ASP A 193 1.22 20.26 -14.39
C ASP A 193 0.90 19.81 -15.82
N LEU A 194 0.81 18.49 -16.01
CA LEU A 194 0.28 17.84 -17.20
C LEU A 194 -1.07 17.20 -16.87
N LEU A 195 -2.15 17.73 -17.45
CA LEU A 195 -3.50 17.22 -17.24
C LEU A 195 -4.05 16.63 -18.55
N ARG A 196 -4.43 15.35 -18.52
CA ARG A 196 -5.03 14.64 -19.65
C ARG A 196 -6.39 14.03 -19.28
N GLY A 197 -7.46 14.46 -19.96
CA GLY A 197 -8.81 13.91 -19.78
C GLY A 197 -8.98 12.52 -20.37
N ASP A 198 -8.38 12.27 -21.54
CA ASP A 198 -8.56 11.06 -22.35
C ASP A 198 -9.95 10.90 -22.97
N GLU A 199 -10.80 10.01 -22.48
CA GLU A 199 -12.09 9.69 -23.09
C GLU A 199 -13.22 10.17 -22.21
N GLY A 200 -13.92 11.23 -22.62
CA GLY A 200 -14.94 11.73 -21.72
C GLY A 200 -15.52 13.09 -22.02
N SER A 201 -16.01 13.73 -20.98
CA SER A 201 -16.40 15.15 -21.04
C SER A 201 -15.86 15.78 -19.79
N ASP A 202 -14.59 16.15 -19.88
CA ASP A 202 -13.76 16.32 -18.71
C ASP A 202 -13.66 17.79 -18.31
N LYS A 203 -13.31 18.01 -17.04
CA LYS A 203 -13.04 19.34 -16.49
C LYS A 203 -11.61 19.37 -16.00
N LEU A 204 -10.76 20.05 -16.74
CA LEU A 204 -9.36 20.22 -16.43
C LEU A 204 -9.14 21.65 -15.90
N TRP A 205 -8.61 21.79 -14.69
CA TRP A 205 -8.44 23.09 -14.05
C TRP A 205 -7.07 23.22 -13.41
N ASP A 206 -6.27 24.17 -13.86
CA ASP A 206 -5.12 24.65 -13.09
C ASP A 206 -4.67 26.08 -13.47
N THR A 207 -4.61 26.95 -12.47
CA THR A 207 -4.32 28.38 -12.64
C THR A 207 -2.95 28.82 -12.14
N GLN A 208 -2.13 27.90 -11.61
CA GLN A 208 -0.76 28.18 -11.18
C GLN A 208 0.26 27.56 -12.14
N GLY A 209 1.49 28.05 -12.15
CA GLY A 209 2.57 27.59 -13.03
C GLY A 209 2.29 27.64 -14.54
N LEU A 210 3.03 26.80 -15.29
CA LEU A 210 2.94 26.65 -16.74
C LEU A 210 2.49 25.23 -17.07
N ASN A 211 1.22 25.10 -17.47
CA ASN A 211 0.61 23.78 -17.57
C ASN A 211 0.42 23.32 -19.01
N VAL A 212 0.18 22.02 -19.17
CA VAL A 212 -0.25 21.39 -20.42
C VAL A 212 -1.59 20.73 -20.16
N PHE A 213 -2.60 21.08 -20.96
CA PHE A 213 -3.90 20.42 -20.91
C PHE A 213 -4.14 19.62 -22.20
N ASP A 214 -4.73 18.45 -22.06
CA ASP A 214 -5.13 17.59 -23.17
C ASP A 214 -6.49 16.98 -22.84
N GLY A 215 -7.58 17.61 -23.31
CA GLY A 215 -8.94 17.10 -23.05
C GLY A 215 -9.17 15.71 -23.64
N GLY A 216 -8.46 15.36 -24.72
CA GLY A 216 -8.68 14.10 -25.42
C GLY A 216 -9.95 14.12 -26.28
N SER A 217 -10.75 13.07 -26.17
CA SER A 217 -11.96 12.86 -26.95
C SER A 217 -13.20 13.22 -26.14
N GLY A 218 -14.13 13.92 -26.80
CA GLY A 218 -15.42 14.28 -26.23
C GLY A 218 -15.52 15.77 -25.90
N GLY A 219 -16.26 16.10 -24.85
CA GLY A 219 -16.77 17.46 -24.59
C GLY A 219 -16.08 18.14 -23.41
N ASP A 220 -14.87 18.65 -23.64
CA ASP A 220 -14.00 19.03 -22.53
C ASP A 220 -14.00 20.53 -22.20
N ALA A 221 -13.81 20.83 -20.92
CA ALA A 221 -13.68 22.17 -20.40
C ALA A 221 -12.34 22.34 -19.68
N CYS A 222 -11.40 23.03 -20.32
CA CYS A 222 -10.11 23.36 -19.73
C CYS A 222 -10.09 24.82 -19.23
N ASN A 223 -9.58 25.05 -18.02
CA ASN A 223 -9.33 26.39 -17.48
C ASN A 223 -7.96 26.47 -16.82
N GLY A 224 -7.06 27.27 -17.40
CA GLY A 224 -5.74 27.44 -16.81
C GLY A 224 -4.76 28.37 -17.50
N LEU A 225 -3.56 28.46 -16.93
CA LEU A 225 -2.41 29.19 -17.48
C LEU A 225 -1.43 28.21 -18.13
N GLY A 226 -1.66 27.87 -19.39
CA GLY A 226 -0.93 26.78 -20.04
C GLY A 226 -1.52 26.46 -21.39
N VAL A 227 -0.74 25.91 -22.31
CA VAL A 227 -1.06 25.89 -23.74
C VAL A 227 -1.67 24.55 -24.19
N PHE A 228 -2.82 24.67 -24.85
CA PHE A 228 -3.70 23.71 -25.55
C PHE A 228 -4.79 23.03 -24.74
N CYS A 229 -5.98 23.01 -25.33
CA CYS A 229 -7.16 22.23 -25.01
C CYS A 229 -7.72 21.92 -26.40
N GLU A 230 -7.30 20.82 -27.03
CA GLU A 230 -7.84 20.45 -28.34
C GLU A 230 -9.27 19.92 -28.17
N THR A 231 -10.25 20.83 -28.13
CA THR A 231 -11.63 20.45 -28.42
C THR A 231 -11.72 20.08 -29.89
N THR A 232 -12.02 18.83 -30.21
CA THR A 232 -12.60 18.50 -31.52
C THR A 232 -13.91 19.27 -31.63
N LEU A 233 -13.89 20.41 -32.33
CA LEU A 233 -15.06 21.21 -32.61
C LEU A 233 -16.03 20.33 -33.43
N VAL A 234 -17.06 19.75 -32.79
CA VAL A 234 -18.19 19.19 -33.51
C VAL A 234 -18.93 20.37 -34.13
N VAL A 235 -18.56 20.70 -35.36
CA VAL A 235 -19.35 21.61 -36.20
C VAL A 235 -20.54 20.79 -36.67
N GLU A 236 -21.64 20.82 -35.90
CA GLU A 236 -22.93 20.34 -36.39
C GLU A 236 -23.32 21.16 -37.65
N PRO A 237 -23.81 20.50 -38.71
CA PRO A 237 -24.10 21.12 -40.02
C PRO A 237 -25.26 22.11 -40.05
#